data_AF-C6L6G6-F1
#
_entry.id   AF-C6L6G6-F1
#
_cell.length_a   1.000
_cell.length_b   1.000
_cell.length_c   1.000
_cell.angle_alpha   90.00
_cell.angle_beta   90.00
_cell.angle_gamma   90.00
#
_symmetry.space_group_name_H-M   'P 1'
#
loop_
_entity.id
_entity.type
_entity.pdbx_description
1 polymer ?
#
loop_
_entity_poly.entity_id
_entity_poly.type
_entity_poly.pdbx_seq_one_letter_code
_entity_poly.pdbx_strand_id
1 'polypeptide(L)'
;TGYARPTMEDIANFRQLGSPCAGHPENFELAGVEATTGPLGSGLATAVGMAIAERHLNAQFGDDLVDHRTWVLAGDGCLMEGVNHEAIGLAGHLNLGRL
;
A
#
# COMPACT_ATOMS: atom_id res chain seq x y z
N THR A 1 6.82 -16.30 -2.15
CA THR A 1 5.57 -15.86 -2.81
C THR A 1 5.56 -16.14 -4.31
N GLY A 2 6.72 -16.20 -4.99
CA GLY A 2 6.80 -16.70 -6.38
C GLY A 2 6.65 -15.64 -7.48
N TYR A 3 6.80 -14.36 -7.14
CA TYR A 3 6.87 -13.29 -8.14
C TYR A 3 8.05 -13.49 -9.09
N ALA A 4 7.86 -13.17 -10.38
CA ALA A 4 8.91 -13.30 -11.39
C ALA A 4 10.11 -12.35 -11.16
N ARG A 5 9.87 -11.20 -10.53
CA ARG A 5 10.87 -10.28 -10.00
C ARG A 5 10.45 -9.80 -8.61
N PRO A 6 11.38 -9.44 -7.71
CA PRO A 6 12.82 -9.40 -7.93
C PRO A 6 13.44 -10.80 -7.91
N THR A 7 14.44 -11.00 -8.76
CA THR A 7 15.31 -12.19 -8.73
C THR A 7 16.33 -12.08 -7.59
N MET A 8 17.08 -13.15 -7.33
CA MET A 8 18.18 -13.09 -6.35
C MET A 8 19.27 -12.10 -6.73
N GLU A 9 19.50 -11.88 -8.04
CA GLU A 9 20.45 -10.87 -8.53
C GLU A 9 19.92 -9.45 -8.30
N ASP A 10 18.62 -9.21 -8.55
CA ASP A 10 18.00 -7.90 -8.25
C ASP A 10 18.13 -7.57 -6.76
N ILE A 11 17.88 -8.56 -5.89
CA ILE A 11 18.01 -8.41 -4.42
C ILE A 11 19.47 -8.10 -4.04
N ALA A 12 20.44 -8.79 -4.64
CA ALA A 12 21.86 -8.54 -4.38
C ALA A 12 22.30 -7.13 -4.83
N ASN A 13 21.63 -6.56 -5.83
CA ASN A 13 21.86 -5.22 -6.36
C ASN A 13 20.94 -4.16 -5.75
N PHE A 14 20.53 -4.32 -4.49
CA PHE A 14 19.73 -3.33 -3.77
C PHE A 14 20.39 -1.93 -3.77
N ARG A 15 19.58 -0.88 -4.03
CA ARG A 15 19.98 0.54 -4.07
C ARG A 15 21.04 0.89 -5.12
N GLN A 16 21.30 0.01 -6.07
CA GLN A 16 22.18 0.33 -7.20
C GLN A 16 21.40 1.08 -8.28
N LEU A 17 22.09 1.93 -9.05
CA LEU A 17 21.49 2.71 -10.13
C LEU A 17 20.84 1.79 -11.17
N GLY A 18 19.55 1.99 -11.44
CA GLY A 18 18.78 1.18 -12.39
C GLY A 18 18.34 -0.19 -11.86
N SER A 19 18.60 -0.52 -10.60
CA SER A 19 18.07 -1.73 -9.97
C SER A 19 16.59 -1.55 -9.63
N PRO A 20 15.72 -2.56 -9.89
CA PRO A 20 14.32 -2.52 -9.46
C PRO A 20 14.17 -2.65 -7.94
N CYS A 21 15.21 -3.12 -7.25
CA CYS A 21 15.27 -3.13 -5.78
C CYS A 21 15.76 -1.75 -5.28
N ALA A 22 14.92 -0.73 -5.47
CA ALA A 22 15.16 0.64 -5.05
C ALA A 22 15.26 0.79 -3.53
N GLY A 23 15.75 1.94 -3.05
CA GLY A 23 15.95 2.17 -1.62
C GLY A 23 14.67 2.25 -0.80
N HIS A 24 13.58 2.67 -1.43
CA HIS A 24 12.22 2.55 -0.94
C HIS A 24 11.36 1.86 -2.02
N PRO A 25 10.22 1.27 -1.67
CA PRO A 25 9.33 0.66 -2.66
C PRO A 25 8.79 1.70 -3.64
N GLU A 26 8.85 1.39 -4.94
CA GLU A 26 8.41 2.25 -6.04
C GLU A 26 7.48 1.45 -6.97
N ASN A 27 6.21 1.85 -7.09
CA ASN A 27 5.20 1.10 -7.84
C ASN A 27 5.44 1.08 -9.36
N PHE A 28 6.20 2.05 -9.86
CA PHE A 28 6.55 2.18 -11.27
C PHE A 28 7.79 1.36 -11.66
N GLU A 29 8.54 0.83 -10.69
CA GLU A 29 9.76 0.03 -10.94
C GLU A 29 9.51 -1.48 -10.83
N LEU A 30 8.71 -1.92 -9.85
CA LEU A 30 8.60 -3.33 -9.49
C LEU A 30 7.14 -3.79 -9.35
N ALA A 31 6.73 -4.71 -10.24
CA ALA A 31 5.41 -5.32 -10.18
C ALA A 31 5.17 -6.03 -8.84
N GLY A 32 3.99 -5.83 -8.25
CA GLY A 32 3.64 -6.28 -6.90
C GLY A 32 3.93 -5.25 -5.80
N VAL A 33 4.57 -4.12 -6.12
CA VAL A 33 4.60 -2.94 -5.26
C VAL A 33 3.40 -2.06 -5.63
N GLU A 34 2.40 -2.01 -4.77
CA GLU A 34 1.14 -1.31 -5.07
C GLU A 34 1.26 0.22 -4.94
N ALA A 35 2.15 0.70 -4.06
CA ALA A 35 2.30 2.12 -3.78
C ALA A 35 3.77 2.49 -3.55
N THR A 36 4.17 3.65 -4.08
CA THR A 36 5.45 4.27 -3.75
C THR A 36 5.39 4.83 -2.32
N THR A 37 6.32 4.39 -1.47
CA THR A 37 6.40 4.83 -0.06
C THR A 37 7.84 5.25 0.27
N GLY A 38 8.08 5.70 1.49
CA GLY A 38 9.35 6.29 1.92
C GLY A 38 9.11 7.55 2.75
N PRO A 39 8.38 8.56 2.22
CA PRO A 39 7.81 9.61 3.04
C PRO A 39 6.86 8.99 4.07
N LEU A 40 7.17 9.14 5.34
CA LEU A 40 6.39 8.52 6.42
C LEU A 40 4.93 9.00 6.37
N GLY A 41 4.02 8.10 6.74
CA GLY A 41 2.57 8.35 6.69
C GLY A 41 1.90 8.08 5.35
N SER A 42 2.58 8.32 4.23
CA SER A 42 2.00 8.15 2.88
C SER A 42 1.39 6.76 2.62
N GLY A 43 2.03 5.69 3.07
CA GLY A 43 1.57 4.32 2.86
C GLY A 43 0.23 4.00 3.55
N LEU A 44 0.05 4.48 4.79
CA LEU A 44 -1.19 4.25 5.54
C LEU A 44 -2.34 5.09 4.98
N ALA A 45 -2.10 6.36 4.66
CA ALA A 45 -3.10 7.18 3.98
C ALA A 45 -3.51 6.59 2.62
N THR A 46 -2.56 6.04 1.85
CA THR A 46 -2.85 5.36 0.58
C THR A 46 -3.69 4.10 0.78
N ALA A 47 -3.39 3.29 1.80
CA ALA A 47 -4.16 2.09 2.13
C ALA A 47 -5.62 2.42 2.49
N VAL A 48 -5.87 3.52 3.20
CA VAL A 48 -7.24 4.01 3.44
C VAL A 48 -7.95 4.29 2.11
N GLY A 49 -7.29 4.96 1.15
CA GLY A 49 -7.82 5.17 -0.19
C GLY A 49 -8.14 3.88 -0.95
N MET A 50 -7.26 2.88 -0.87
CA MET A 50 -7.49 1.56 -1.48
C MET A 50 -8.69 0.84 -0.86
N ALA A 51 -8.85 0.89 0.47
CA ALA A 51 -10.01 0.33 1.15
C ALA A 51 -11.31 1.06 0.78
N ILE A 52 -11.28 2.40 0.62
CA ILE A 52 -12.42 3.16 0.11
C ILE A 52 -12.80 2.70 -1.30
N ALA A 53 -11.82 2.50 -2.18
CA ALA A 53 -12.05 2.02 -3.55
C ALA A 53 -12.68 0.62 -3.55
N GLU A 54 -12.19 -0.30 -2.73
CA GLU A 54 -12.76 -1.64 -2.60
C GLU A 54 -14.22 -1.59 -2.11
N ARG A 55 -14.52 -0.82 -1.04
CA ARG A 55 -15.91 -0.65 -0.55
C ARG A 55 -16.82 -0.03 -1.61
N HIS A 56 -16.31 0.96 -2.34
CA HIS A 56 -17.08 1.65 -3.38
C HIS A 56 -17.42 0.74 -4.56
N LEU A 57 -16.45 -0.04 -5.04
CA LEU A 57 -16.65 -0.97 -6.14
C LEU A 57 -17.49 -2.19 -5.72
N ASN A 58 -17.28 -2.70 -4.50
CA ASN A 58 -18.13 -3.75 -3.93
C ASN A 58 -19.59 -3.30 -3.83
N ALA A 59 -19.86 -2.07 -3.39
CA ALA A 59 -21.22 -1.54 -3.35
C ALA A 59 -21.90 -1.44 -4.72
N GLN A 60 -21.13 -1.31 -5.81
CA GLN A 60 -21.65 -1.24 -7.18
C GLN A 60 -21.81 -2.62 -7.84
N PHE A 61 -20.88 -3.54 -7.59
CA PHE A 61 -20.78 -4.79 -8.34
C PHE A 61 -21.01 -6.06 -7.51
N GLY A 62 -21.05 -5.96 -6.18
CA GLY A 62 -21.28 -7.07 -5.26
C GLY A 62 -20.03 -7.86 -4.86
N ASP A 63 -20.19 -8.71 -3.84
CA ASP A 63 -19.10 -9.51 -3.25
C ASP A 63 -18.53 -10.56 -4.22
N ASP A 64 -19.31 -11.06 -5.17
CA ASP A 64 -18.85 -12.06 -6.14
C ASP A 64 -17.73 -11.51 -7.05
N LEU A 65 -17.70 -10.19 -7.27
CA LEU A 65 -16.70 -9.55 -8.14
C LEU A 65 -15.62 -8.79 -7.35
N VAL A 66 -16.00 -8.18 -6.22
CA VAL A 66 -15.08 -7.35 -5.43
C VAL A 66 -15.18 -7.74 -3.96
N ASP A 67 -14.33 -8.67 -3.53
CA ASP A 67 -14.16 -9.01 -2.12
C ASP A 67 -12.68 -9.21 -1.78
N HIS A 68 -12.04 -8.14 -1.30
CA HIS A 68 -10.66 -8.22 -0.85
C HIS A 68 -10.40 -7.33 0.35
N ARG A 69 -9.26 -7.59 1.00
CA ARG A 69 -8.75 -6.79 2.13
C ARG A 69 -7.58 -5.94 1.66
N THR A 70 -7.47 -4.75 2.24
CA THR A 70 -6.27 -3.94 2.18
C THR A 70 -5.48 -4.19 3.45
N TRP A 71 -4.19 -4.50 3.32
CA TRP A 71 -3.29 -4.64 4.46
C TRP A 71 -2.20 -3.58 4.39
N VAL A 72 -1.84 -3.00 5.53
CA VAL A 72 -0.77 -2.02 5.62
C VAL A 72 0.07 -2.23 6.86
N LEU A 73 1.39 -2.07 6.69
CA LEU A 73 2.34 -2.06 7.79
C LEU A 73 2.75 -0.61 8.06
N ALA A 74 2.54 -0.14 9.29
CA ALA A 74 2.93 1.19 9.74
C ALA A 74 3.73 1.08 11.04
N GLY A 75 4.82 1.84 11.15
CA GLY A 75 5.61 1.98 12.37
C GLY A 75 5.41 3.34 13.03
N ASP A 76 6.13 3.59 14.13
CA ASP A 76 6.00 4.81 14.95
C ASP A 76 6.13 6.09 14.14
N GLY A 77 7.09 6.14 13.22
CA GLY A 77 7.28 7.29 12.33
C GLY A 77 6.03 7.62 11.52
N CYS A 78 5.33 6.61 11.01
CA CYS A 78 4.04 6.83 10.35
C CYS A 78 2.99 7.31 11.35
N LEU A 79 2.91 6.70 12.54
CA LEU A 79 1.88 7.03 13.54
C LEU A 79 2.04 8.41 14.18
N MET A 80 3.22 9.03 14.05
CA MET A 80 3.46 10.42 14.46
C MET A 80 3.10 11.45 13.38
N GLU A 81 2.97 11.04 12.12
CA GLU A 81 2.65 11.95 11.02
C GLU A 81 1.17 12.34 11.03
N GLY A 82 0.89 13.65 10.98
CA GLY A 82 -0.47 14.21 11.08
C GLY A 82 -1.45 13.63 10.04
N VAL A 83 -0.97 13.38 8.82
CA VAL A 83 -1.76 12.80 7.72
C VAL A 83 -2.43 11.47 8.10
N ASN A 84 -1.83 10.70 9.00
CA ASN A 84 -2.41 9.43 9.43
C ASN A 84 -3.54 9.59 10.43
N HIS A 85 -3.51 10.65 11.25
CA HIS A 85 -4.65 10.97 12.10
C HIS A 85 -5.86 11.41 11.27
N GLU A 86 -5.62 12.16 10.19
CA GLU A 86 -6.65 12.52 9.21
C GLU A 86 -7.21 11.27 8.51
N ALA A 87 -6.34 10.43 7.96
CA ALA A 87 -6.73 9.25 7.20
C ALA A 87 -7.44 8.19 8.06
N ILE A 88 -6.92 7.87 9.25
CA ILE A 88 -7.57 6.91 10.16
C ILE A 88 -8.89 7.49 10.71
N GLY A 89 -8.94 8.80 10.99
CA GLY A 89 -10.18 9.47 11.37
C GLY A 89 -11.27 9.27 10.31
N LEU A 90 -10.93 9.43 9.03
CA LEU A 90 -11.83 9.15 7.92
C LEU A 90 -12.19 7.66 7.81
N ALA A 91 -11.21 6.76 7.93
CA ALA A 91 -11.44 5.31 7.87
C ALA A 91 -12.41 4.83 8.96
N GLY A 92 -12.27 5.35 10.18
CA GLY A 92 -13.19 5.10 11.29
C GLY A 92 -14.59 5.67 11.02
N HIS A 93 -14.68 6.91 10.51
CA HIS A 93 -15.96 7.51 10.15
C HIS A 93 -16.72 6.71 9.08
N LEU A 94 -16.00 6.19 8.09
CA LEU A 94 -16.56 5.39 6.99
C LEU A 94 -16.75 3.91 7.34
N ASN A 95 -16.38 3.46 8.54
CA ASN A 95 -16.44 2.06 8.98
C ASN A 95 -15.77 1.07 8.01
N LEU A 96 -14.54 1.36 7.59
CA LEU A 96 -13.79 0.52 6.63
C LEU A 96 -13.29 -0.80 7.27
N GLY A 97 -14.17 -1.79 7.45
CA GLY A 97 -13.86 -3.07 8.11
C GLY A 97 -13.00 -4.08 7.32
N ARG A 98 -12.63 -3.76 6.07
CA ARG A 98 -11.70 -4.55 5.23
C ARG A 98 -10.31 -3.88 5.06
N LEU A 99 -10.00 -2.87 5.89
CA LEU A 99 -8.66 -2.30 6.08
C LEU A 99 -7.94 -2.97 7.27
#